data_AF-A0A316AW46-F1
#
_entry.id   AF-A0A316AW46-F1
#
_cell.length_a   1.000
_cell.length_b   1.000
_cell.length_c   1.000
_cell.angle_alpha   90.00
_cell.angle_beta   90.00
_cell.angle_gamma   90.00
#
_symmetry.space_group_name_H-M   'P 1'
#
loop_
_entity.id
_entity.type
_entity.pdbx_description
1 polymer ?
#
loop_
_entity_poly.entity_id
_entity_poly.type
_entity_poly.pdbx_seq_one_letter_code
_entity_poly.pdbx_strand_id
1 'polypeptide(L)'
;MKKLLLGISLLFAVLVLNACDSSASSNSDENPPAETAVKGSFDPNGDPDFSCVVTGGRDLNGDRWVQYRLNIPNYKGMVERITVSISGEGTQYFEETYFNLTPYKENAMCLEFNAGIAEKEKKGHSFKNYKCGNGVSYFVSEFDGNRWIESEDEEDPVASREDTYIDWCNDYKQEWENGEYDFAQNP
;
A
#
# COMPACT_ATOMS: atom_id res chain seq x y z
N MET A 1 -25.96 42.60 -44.10
CA MET A 1 -25.71 41.40 -44.93
C MET A 1 -25.42 40.22 -44.01
N LYS A 2 -26.08 39.07 -44.27
CA LYS A 2 -25.71 37.66 -43.92
C LYS A 2 -25.40 37.35 -42.44
N LYS A 3 -26.33 36.77 -41.66
CA LYS A 3 -26.62 35.32 -41.51
C LYS A 3 -25.40 34.41 -41.66
N LEU A 4 -24.97 33.78 -40.56
CA LEU A 4 -24.37 32.44 -40.61
C LEU A 4 -24.75 31.64 -39.36
N LEU A 5 -25.66 30.69 -39.59
CA LEU A 5 -25.87 29.48 -38.80
C LEU A 5 -24.79 28.46 -39.19
N LEU A 6 -24.27 27.72 -38.21
CA LEU A 6 -23.66 26.37 -38.26
C LEU A 6 -23.47 26.03 -36.77
N GLY A 7 -24.14 25.05 -36.12
CA GLY A 7 -24.60 23.75 -36.60
C GLY A 7 -23.42 22.77 -36.61
N ILE A 8 -23.60 21.60 -35.96
CA ILE A 8 -22.68 20.42 -35.85
C ILE A 8 -21.83 20.47 -34.55
N SER A 9 -21.83 19.49 -33.64
CA SER A 9 -22.46 18.17 -33.58
C SER A 9 -22.51 17.72 -32.11
N LEU A 10 -23.55 16.95 -31.77
CA LEU A 10 -23.57 16.09 -30.60
C LEU A 10 -22.34 15.18 -30.62
N LEU A 11 -21.43 15.35 -29.66
CA LEU A 11 -20.55 14.28 -29.23
C LEU A 11 -21.29 13.53 -28.13
N PHE A 12 -21.94 12.44 -28.54
CA PHE A 12 -22.23 11.32 -27.66
C PHE A 12 -20.89 10.85 -27.06
N ALA A 13 -20.57 11.32 -25.87
CA ALA A 13 -19.67 10.59 -25.00
C ALA A 13 -20.43 9.36 -24.53
N VAL A 14 -20.30 8.27 -25.28
CA VAL A 14 -20.59 6.94 -24.78
C VAL A 14 -19.66 6.74 -23.59
N LEU A 15 -20.20 6.94 -22.39
CA LEU A 15 -19.62 6.45 -21.15
C LEU A 15 -19.62 4.92 -21.27
N VAL A 16 -18.57 4.39 -21.90
CA VAL A 16 -18.19 3.01 -21.69
C VAL A 16 -17.66 2.98 -20.26
N LEU A 17 -18.55 2.64 -19.34
CA LEU A 17 -18.20 2.06 -18.05
C LEU A 17 -17.43 0.76 -18.36
N ASN A 18 -16.17 0.90 -18.76
CA ASN A 18 -15.22 -0.17 -18.54
C ASN A 18 -15.03 -0.18 -17.03
N ALA A 19 -15.78 -1.07 -16.38
CA ALA A 19 -15.37 -1.65 -15.12
C ALA A 19 -13.86 -1.88 -15.22
N CYS A 20 -13.11 -1.14 -14.42
CA CYS A 20 -11.76 -1.54 -14.11
C CYS A 20 -11.93 -2.80 -13.28
N ASP A 21 -12.05 -3.95 -13.96
CA ASP A 21 -11.94 -5.25 -13.34
C ASP A 21 -10.60 -5.26 -12.61
N SER A 22 -10.72 -5.35 -11.29
CA SER A 22 -9.62 -5.38 -10.34
C SER A 22 -8.58 -6.39 -10.80
N SER A 23 -7.36 -5.93 -11.05
CA SER A 23 -6.22 -6.79 -11.36
C SER A 23 -5.84 -7.61 -10.12
N ALA A 24 -6.55 -8.71 -9.88
CA ALA A 24 -6.14 -9.77 -8.97
C ALA A 24 -5.44 -10.86 -9.79
N SER A 25 -4.24 -11.27 -9.40
CA SER A 25 -3.65 -12.49 -9.94
C SER A 25 -4.14 -13.69 -9.12
N SER A 26 -4.93 -14.55 -9.76
CA SER A 26 -5.10 -15.94 -9.32
C SER A 26 -5.31 -16.81 -10.55
N ASN A 27 -4.54 -17.90 -10.65
CA ASN A 27 -4.75 -18.94 -11.66
C ASN A 27 -6.21 -19.42 -11.64
N SER A 28 -6.77 -19.63 -12.84
CA SER A 28 -8.06 -20.25 -13.18
C SER A 28 -8.36 -21.48 -12.32
N ASP A 29 -9.57 -21.76 -11.84
CA ASP A 29 -10.89 -21.80 -12.48
C ASP A 29 -11.99 -21.78 -11.39
N GLU A 30 -13.24 -21.54 -11.81
CA GLU A 30 -14.52 -21.58 -11.06
C GLU A 30 -15.07 -20.20 -10.59
N ASN A 31 -16.30 -19.94 -11.03
CA ASN A 31 -17.20 -18.81 -10.76
C ASN A 31 -16.71 -17.76 -9.76
N PRO A 32 -16.56 -16.47 -10.14
CA PRO A 32 -16.09 -15.46 -9.20
C PRO A 32 -17.12 -15.35 -8.07
N PRO A 33 -16.74 -15.63 -6.81
CA PRO A 33 -17.52 -15.18 -5.68
C PRO A 33 -17.61 -13.67 -5.79
N ALA A 34 -18.75 -13.07 -5.42
CA ALA A 34 -18.85 -11.63 -5.25
C ALA A 34 -17.59 -11.13 -4.52
N GLU A 35 -16.80 -10.26 -5.18
CA GLU A 35 -15.49 -9.85 -4.67
C GLU A 35 -15.67 -9.42 -3.21
N THR A 36 -15.19 -10.24 -2.28
CA THR A 36 -15.20 -9.88 -0.87
C THR A 36 -14.35 -8.62 -0.74
N ALA A 37 -14.98 -7.57 -0.22
CA ALA A 37 -14.35 -6.30 0.08
C ALA A 37 -12.97 -6.54 0.72
N VAL A 38 -11.93 -5.89 0.18
CA VAL A 38 -10.59 -5.96 0.79
C VAL A 38 -10.71 -5.44 2.21
N LYS A 39 -10.36 -6.26 3.19
CA LYS A 39 -10.26 -5.86 4.58
C LYS A 39 -8.78 -5.70 4.91
N GLY A 40 -8.39 -4.49 5.31
CA GLY A 40 -7.04 -4.21 5.78
C GLY A 40 -6.82 -4.67 7.23
N SER A 41 -5.62 -4.40 7.73
CA SER A 41 -5.16 -4.71 9.08
C SER A 41 -5.67 -3.70 10.13
N PHE A 42 -6.28 -2.61 9.68
CA PHE A 42 -6.91 -1.58 10.50
C PHE A 42 -8.43 -1.73 10.48
N ASP A 43 -9.07 -1.24 11.54
CA ASP A 43 -10.52 -1.09 11.55
C ASP A 43 -10.95 -0.05 10.49
N PRO A 44 -12.20 -0.10 9.97
CA PRO A 44 -12.64 0.76 8.87
C PRO A 44 -12.51 2.27 9.12
N ASN A 45 -12.48 2.70 10.38
CA ASN A 45 -12.32 4.09 10.79
C ASN A 45 -10.94 4.40 11.40
N GLY A 46 -10.03 3.43 11.38
CA GLY A 46 -8.74 3.51 12.07
C GLY A 46 -8.87 3.49 13.58
N ASP A 47 -7.73 3.71 14.25
CA ASP A 47 -7.68 4.00 15.68
C ASP A 47 -7.90 5.52 15.88
N PRO A 48 -8.74 5.95 16.84
CA PRO A 48 -8.91 7.37 17.15
C PRO A 48 -7.62 8.05 17.61
N ASP A 49 -6.64 7.31 18.12
CA ASP A 49 -5.40 7.84 18.67
C ASP A 49 -4.21 7.60 17.72
N PHE A 50 -3.29 8.58 17.68
CA PHE A 50 -2.02 8.39 16.98
C PHE A 50 -1.24 7.26 17.64
N SER A 51 -0.72 6.35 16.83
CA SER A 51 0.21 5.33 17.30
C SER A 51 1.26 5.01 16.24
N CYS A 52 2.49 4.80 16.70
CA CYS A 52 3.54 4.22 15.88
C CYS A 52 4.30 3.20 16.72
N VAL A 53 4.28 1.95 16.28
CA VAL A 53 4.78 0.82 17.05
C VAL A 53 5.71 0.00 16.17
N VAL A 54 6.94 -0.17 16.66
CA VAL A 54 7.92 -1.09 16.08
C VAL A 54 7.99 -2.32 16.99
N THR A 55 7.87 -3.49 16.39
CA THR A 55 7.99 -4.78 17.08
C THR A 55 8.89 -5.68 16.28
N GLY A 56 9.70 -6.48 16.96
CA GLY A 56 10.56 -7.46 16.32
C GLY A 56 10.59 -8.76 17.11
N GLY A 57 11.09 -9.82 16.48
CA GLY A 57 11.18 -11.11 17.14
C GLY A 57 11.77 -12.20 16.26
N ARG A 58 11.60 -13.42 16.75
CA ARG A 58 11.93 -14.65 16.03
C ARG A 58 10.72 -15.57 16.02
N ASP A 59 10.45 -16.18 14.87
CA ASP A 59 9.43 -17.20 14.74
C ASP A 59 9.96 -18.57 15.21
N LEU A 60 9.08 -19.56 15.32
CA LEU A 60 9.42 -20.91 15.80
C LEU A 60 10.50 -21.59 14.96
N ASN A 61 10.61 -21.23 13.68
CA ASN A 61 11.60 -21.78 12.75
C ASN A 61 12.96 -21.05 12.83
N GLY A 62 13.10 -20.05 13.69
CA GLY A 62 14.32 -19.25 13.87
C GLY A 62 14.43 -18.02 12.96
N ASP A 63 13.50 -17.87 12.00
CA ASP A 63 13.37 -16.71 11.13
C ASP A 63 13.20 -15.44 11.98
N ARG A 64 13.90 -14.37 11.58
CA ARG A 64 13.80 -13.08 12.24
C ARG A 64 12.77 -12.22 11.54
N TRP A 65 12.08 -11.40 12.30
CA TRP A 65 11.17 -10.43 11.71
C TRP A 65 11.18 -9.12 12.47
N VAL A 66 10.82 -8.08 11.74
CA VAL A 66 10.52 -6.75 12.28
C VAL A 66 9.25 -6.24 11.60
N GLN A 67 8.43 -5.53 12.36
CA GLN A 67 7.18 -4.96 11.92
C GLN A 67 7.05 -3.54 12.44
N TYR A 68 6.68 -2.66 11.54
CA TYR A 68 6.25 -1.30 11.81
C TYR A 68 4.75 -1.20 11.61
N ARG A 69 4.04 -0.57 12.55
CA ARG A 69 2.61 -0.27 12.46
C ARG A 69 2.36 1.18 12.86
N LEU A 70 1.80 1.96 11.95
CA LEU A 70 1.45 3.37 12.13
C LEU A 70 -0.05 3.57 11.99
N ASN A 71 -0.62 4.38 12.86
CA ASN A 71 -1.95 4.95 12.73
C ASN A 71 -1.88 6.46 12.86
N ILE A 72 -2.31 7.16 11.81
CA ILE A 72 -2.60 8.59 11.82
C ILE A 72 -4.13 8.73 11.84
N PRO A 73 -4.72 9.24 12.93
CA PRO A 73 -6.17 9.29 13.11
C PRO A 73 -6.88 10.00 11.96
N ASN A 74 -7.99 9.41 11.49
CA ASN A 74 -8.84 9.91 10.40
C ASN A 74 -8.15 10.04 9.03
N TYR A 75 -6.88 9.64 8.91
CA TYR A 75 -6.12 9.79 7.67
C TYR A 75 -5.63 8.46 7.10
N LYS A 76 -4.72 7.77 7.82
CA LYS A 76 -3.99 6.62 7.26
C LYS A 76 -3.55 5.63 8.33
N GLY A 77 -3.66 4.35 8.01
CA GLY A 77 -2.95 3.25 8.66
C GLY A 77 -1.87 2.68 7.74
N MET A 78 -0.72 2.29 8.29
CA MET A 78 0.35 1.61 7.55
C MET A 78 0.88 0.43 8.35
N VAL A 79 1.09 -0.70 7.68
CA VAL A 79 1.82 -1.85 8.25
C VAL A 79 2.89 -2.25 7.26
N GLU A 80 4.11 -2.39 7.76
CA GLU A 80 5.17 -3.05 7.02
C GLU A 80 5.80 -4.12 7.91
N ARG A 81 5.93 -5.34 7.39
CA ARG A 81 6.59 -6.46 8.07
C ARG A 81 7.61 -7.07 7.15
N ILE A 82 8.84 -7.15 7.64
CA ILE A 82 9.94 -7.89 7.01
C ILE A 82 10.20 -9.15 7.81
N THR A 83 10.32 -10.28 7.12
CA THR A 83 10.77 -11.56 7.70
C THR A 83 11.94 -12.07 6.89
N VAL A 84 13.02 -12.47 7.56
CA VAL A 84 14.25 -12.99 6.95
C VAL A 84 14.57 -14.33 7.59
N SER A 85 14.73 -15.34 6.75
CA SER A 85 15.10 -16.69 7.17
C SER A 85 16.59 -16.79 7.49
N ILE A 86 16.98 -17.91 8.09
CA ILE A 86 18.39 -18.23 8.34
C ILE A 86 19.18 -18.38 7.03
N SER A 87 18.52 -18.77 5.92
CA SER A 87 19.14 -18.86 4.59
C SER A 87 19.32 -17.49 3.92
N GLY A 88 18.81 -16.41 4.51
CA GLY A 88 18.87 -15.05 3.97
C GLY A 88 17.69 -14.70 3.05
N GLU A 89 16.86 -15.67 2.66
CA GLU A 89 15.62 -15.41 1.93
C GLU A 89 14.63 -14.64 2.81
N GLY A 90 13.79 -13.81 2.23
CA GLY A 90 12.83 -13.05 3.02
C GLY A 90 11.55 -12.70 2.28
N THR A 91 10.63 -12.21 3.09
CA THR A 91 9.33 -11.71 2.64
C THR A 91 9.08 -10.33 3.21
N GLN A 92 8.50 -9.46 2.39
CA GLN A 92 7.94 -8.20 2.83
C GLN A 92 6.44 -8.25 2.66
N TYR A 93 5.72 -7.89 3.70
CA TYR A 93 4.34 -7.48 3.63
C TYR A 93 4.28 -5.97 3.83
N PHE A 94 3.57 -5.27 2.95
CA PHE A 94 3.32 -3.85 3.06
C PHE A 94 1.83 -3.61 2.83
N GLU A 95 1.22 -2.78 3.67
CA GLU A 95 -0.16 -2.35 3.59
C GLU A 95 -0.26 -0.86 3.89
N GLU A 96 -1.04 -0.15 3.06
CA GLU A 96 -1.58 1.16 3.38
C GLU A 96 -3.11 1.09 3.39
N THR A 97 -3.70 1.62 4.46
CA THR A 97 -5.14 1.83 4.59
C THR A 97 -5.39 3.33 4.71
N TYR A 98 -6.27 3.88 3.88
CA TYR A 98 -6.68 5.28 3.93
C TYR A 98 -8.12 5.36 4.41
N PHE A 99 -8.36 6.24 5.37
CA PHE A 99 -9.69 6.44 5.95
C PHE A 99 -10.43 7.55 5.19
N ASN A 100 -11.75 7.40 5.06
CA ASN A 100 -12.64 8.44 4.52
C ASN A 100 -12.28 8.93 3.09
N LEU A 101 -11.74 8.07 2.23
CA LEU A 101 -11.52 8.43 0.83
C LEU A 101 -12.85 8.59 0.08
N THR A 102 -12.86 9.48 -0.90
CA THR A 102 -13.95 9.52 -1.89
C THR A 102 -13.72 8.42 -2.93
N PRO A 103 -14.77 7.93 -3.62
CA PRO A 103 -14.61 6.90 -4.66
C PRO A 103 -13.60 7.28 -5.76
N TYR A 104 -13.48 8.58 -6.06
CA TYR A 104 -12.48 9.07 -7.00
C TYR A 104 -11.05 8.89 -6.48
N LYS A 105 -10.81 9.23 -5.20
CA LYS A 105 -9.49 9.07 -4.56
C LYS A 105 -9.12 7.59 -4.39
N GLU A 106 -10.08 6.73 -4.08
CA GLU A 106 -9.87 5.28 -4.02
C GLU A 106 -9.41 4.73 -5.37
N ASN A 107 -10.08 5.13 -6.46
CA ASN A 107 -9.69 4.71 -7.81
C ASN A 107 -8.30 5.21 -8.19
N ALA A 108 -7.97 6.47 -7.88
CA ALA A 108 -6.65 7.04 -8.15
C ALA A 108 -5.54 6.28 -7.41
N MET A 109 -5.73 6.02 -6.11
CA MET A 109 -4.83 5.21 -5.29
C MET A 109 -4.58 3.83 -5.91
N CYS A 110 -5.63 3.12 -6.34
CA CYS A 110 -5.46 1.81 -6.96
C CYS A 110 -4.78 1.83 -8.33
N LEU A 111 -4.99 2.89 -9.12
CA LEU A 111 -4.27 3.06 -10.39
C LEU A 111 -2.77 3.27 -10.16
N GLU A 112 -2.40 4.13 -9.21
CA GLU A 112 -1.00 4.37 -8.85
C GLU A 112 -0.33 3.12 -8.28
N PHE A 113 -1.02 2.42 -7.38
CA PHE A 113 -0.56 1.16 -6.81
C PHE A 113 -0.28 0.12 -7.91
N ASN A 114 -1.24 -0.13 -8.79
CA ASN A 114 -1.09 -1.11 -9.87
C ASN A 114 0.02 -0.74 -10.86
N ALA A 115 0.18 0.56 -11.16
CA ALA A 115 1.28 1.04 -11.99
C ALA A 115 2.64 0.79 -11.32
N GLY A 116 2.74 1.04 -10.01
CA GLY A 116 3.94 0.77 -9.22
C GLY A 116 4.32 -0.71 -9.18
N ILE A 117 3.34 -1.59 -8.94
CA ILE A 117 3.54 -3.06 -9.01
C ILE A 117 4.07 -3.46 -10.39
N ALA A 118 3.39 -3.04 -11.47
CA ALA A 118 3.79 -3.40 -12.83
C ALA A 118 5.19 -2.88 -13.20
N GLU A 119 5.60 -1.70 -12.70
CA GLU A 119 6.96 -1.19 -12.90
C GLU A 119 7.99 -2.03 -12.13
N LYS A 120 7.70 -2.39 -10.89
CA LYS A 120 8.60 -3.20 -10.04
C LYS A 120 8.75 -4.62 -10.58
N GLU A 121 7.68 -5.24 -11.08
CA GLU A 121 7.75 -6.53 -11.78
C GLU A 121 8.65 -6.46 -13.02
N LYS A 122 8.55 -5.39 -13.82
CA LYS A 122 9.46 -5.16 -14.96
C LYS A 122 10.92 -5.03 -14.54
N LYS A 123 11.18 -4.57 -13.32
CA LYS A 123 12.53 -4.48 -12.73
C LYS A 123 12.96 -5.78 -12.03
N GLY A 124 12.15 -6.85 -12.11
CA GLY A 124 12.49 -8.17 -11.58
C GLY A 124 12.17 -8.37 -10.10
N HIS A 125 11.34 -7.50 -9.50
CA HIS A 125 10.77 -7.76 -8.19
C HIS A 125 9.70 -8.86 -8.28
N SER A 126 9.69 -9.77 -7.30
CA SER A 126 8.72 -10.87 -7.23
C SER A 126 7.64 -10.54 -6.22
N PHE A 127 6.39 -10.42 -6.68
CA PHE A 127 5.22 -10.29 -5.81
C PHE A 127 4.46 -11.62 -5.75
N LYS A 128 4.23 -12.12 -4.54
CA LYS A 128 3.39 -13.30 -4.29
C LYS A 128 1.91 -12.98 -4.40
N ASN A 129 1.53 -11.80 -3.91
CA ASN A 129 0.15 -11.37 -3.82
C ASN A 129 0.14 -9.85 -3.73
N TYR A 130 -0.84 -9.21 -4.33
CA TYR A 130 -1.10 -7.79 -4.15
C TYR A 130 -2.58 -7.52 -4.41
N LYS A 131 -3.15 -6.52 -3.74
CA LYS A 131 -4.54 -6.12 -3.93
C LYS A 131 -4.71 -4.65 -3.60
N CYS A 132 -5.66 -4.01 -4.29
CA CYS A 132 -6.15 -2.69 -3.93
C CYS A 132 -7.67 -2.64 -4.00
N GLY A 133 -8.30 -1.95 -3.05
CA GLY A 133 -9.74 -1.69 -3.03
C GLY A 133 -10.22 -1.19 -1.67
N ASN A 134 -11.33 -0.46 -1.65
CA ASN A 134 -11.97 0.08 -0.44
C ASN A 134 -11.01 0.83 0.49
N GLY A 135 -10.18 1.71 -0.07
CA GLY A 135 -9.19 2.47 0.70
C GLY A 135 -7.98 1.66 1.18
N VAL A 136 -7.87 0.38 0.83
CA VAL A 136 -6.74 -0.48 1.23
C VAL A 136 -5.91 -0.86 0.01
N SER A 137 -4.59 -0.79 0.13
CA SER A 137 -3.65 -1.38 -0.81
C SER A 137 -2.62 -2.21 -0.05
N TYR A 138 -2.29 -3.41 -0.53
CA TYR A 138 -1.23 -4.22 0.06
C TYR A 138 -0.50 -5.05 -0.98
N PHE A 139 0.74 -5.41 -0.68
CA PHE A 139 1.46 -6.45 -1.39
C PHE A 139 2.25 -7.35 -0.45
N VAL A 140 2.56 -8.54 -0.94
CA VAL A 140 3.52 -9.49 -0.39
C VAL A 140 4.58 -9.73 -1.45
N SER A 141 5.84 -9.44 -1.14
CA SER A 141 6.97 -9.70 -2.03
C SER A 141 7.94 -10.69 -1.41
N GLU A 142 8.66 -11.40 -2.28
CA GLU A 142 9.82 -12.23 -1.89
C GLU A 142 11.10 -11.57 -2.35
N PHE A 143 12.14 -11.74 -1.55
CA PHE A 143 13.49 -11.35 -1.91
C PHE A 143 14.49 -12.41 -1.47
N ASP A 144 15.55 -12.52 -2.24
CA ASP A 144 16.77 -13.24 -1.84
C ASP A 144 17.66 -12.23 -1.10
N GLY A 145 18.32 -12.64 -0.02
CA GLY A 145 19.00 -11.77 0.97
C GLY A 145 20.00 -10.78 0.39
N ASN A 146 20.48 -11.04 -0.84
CA ASN A 146 21.41 -10.19 -1.56
C ASN A 146 20.73 -9.01 -2.31
N ARG A 147 19.41 -8.99 -2.49
CA ARG A 147 18.70 -7.97 -3.29
C ARG A 147 18.09 -6.82 -2.49
N TRP A 148 17.96 -6.98 -1.18
CA TRP A 148 17.25 -6.02 -0.32
C TRP A 148 18.18 -5.11 0.49
N ILE A 149 19.48 -5.35 0.40
CA ILE A 149 20.51 -4.58 1.07
C ILE A 149 21.02 -3.54 0.07
N GLU A 150 20.36 -2.38 -0.01
CA GLU A 150 20.91 -1.21 -0.73
C GLU A 150 22.08 -0.55 0.05
N SER A 151 22.44 -1.07 1.23
CA SER A 151 23.57 -0.66 2.07
C SER A 151 24.59 -1.81 2.20
N GLU A 152 25.60 -1.88 1.32
CA GLU A 152 26.61 -2.97 1.22
C GLU A 152 27.40 -3.30 2.53
N ASP A 153 27.09 -2.67 3.67
CA ASP A 153 27.87 -2.70 4.92
C ASP A 153 27.12 -3.24 6.16
N GLU A 154 25.87 -3.72 6.06
CA GLU A 154 25.08 -4.09 7.26
C GLU A 154 24.96 -5.61 7.45
N GLU A 155 25.68 -6.15 8.45
CA GLU A 155 25.71 -7.58 8.81
C GLU A 155 24.35 -8.17 9.22
N ASP A 156 23.32 -7.33 9.43
CA ASP A 156 21.99 -7.73 9.90
C ASP A 156 20.87 -6.86 9.28
N PRO A 157 20.27 -7.29 8.15
CA PRO A 157 19.26 -6.50 7.43
C PRO A 157 17.97 -6.27 8.23
N VAL A 158 17.69 -7.11 9.24
CA VAL A 158 16.51 -6.95 10.09
C VAL A 158 16.75 -5.87 11.14
N ALA A 159 17.94 -5.80 11.74
CA ALA A 159 18.28 -4.76 12.71
C ALA A 159 18.34 -3.37 12.07
N SER A 160 18.98 -3.24 10.91
CA SER A 160 19.00 -1.99 10.14
C SER A 160 17.59 -1.50 9.80
N ARG A 161 16.70 -2.42 9.42
CA ARG A 161 15.30 -2.09 9.16
C ARG A 161 14.55 -1.70 10.43
N GLU A 162 14.83 -2.32 11.56
CA GLU A 162 14.28 -1.93 12.86
C GLU A 162 14.66 -0.49 13.22
N ASP A 163 15.94 -0.13 13.07
CA ASP A 163 16.41 1.25 13.30
C ASP A 163 15.72 2.23 12.36
N THR A 164 15.62 1.89 11.07
CA THR A 164 14.89 2.70 10.08
C THR A 164 13.43 2.92 10.49
N TYR A 165 12.75 1.87 10.96
CA TYR A 165 11.36 1.97 11.42
C TYR A 165 11.21 2.81 12.69
N ILE A 166 12.18 2.74 13.60
CA ILE A 166 12.23 3.57 14.80
C ILE A 166 12.37 5.05 14.40
N ASP A 167 13.29 5.35 13.49
CA ASP A 167 13.50 6.71 12.97
C ASP A 167 12.23 7.23 12.30
N TRP A 168 11.60 6.45 11.42
CA TRP A 168 10.33 6.82 10.81
C TRP A 168 9.25 7.08 11.87
N CYS A 169 9.12 6.23 12.90
CA CYS A 169 8.16 6.48 13.97
C CYS A 169 8.41 7.78 14.72
N ASN A 170 9.68 8.14 14.96
CA ASN A 170 10.03 9.39 15.62
C ASN A 170 9.66 10.59 14.73
N ASP A 171 9.94 10.52 13.43
CA ASP A 171 9.59 11.56 12.46
C ASP A 171 8.07 11.75 12.39
N TYR A 172 7.30 10.69 12.18
CA TYR A 172 5.83 10.76 12.15
C TYR A 172 5.24 11.32 13.44
N LYS A 173 5.82 10.95 14.58
CA LYS A 173 5.37 11.47 15.87
C LYS A 173 5.66 12.96 15.99
N GLN A 174 6.83 13.41 15.58
CA GLN A 174 7.19 14.82 15.60
C GLN A 174 6.30 15.64 14.65
N GLU A 175 6.12 15.18 13.42
CA GLU A 175 5.24 15.81 12.44
C GLU A 175 3.78 15.87 12.93
N TRP A 176 3.31 14.82 13.60
CA TRP A 176 1.99 14.80 14.25
C TRP A 176 1.90 15.83 15.39
N GLU A 177 2.88 15.85 16.29
CA GLU A 177 2.95 16.83 17.41
C GLU A 177 3.05 18.28 16.91
N ASN A 178 3.68 18.48 15.74
CA ASN A 178 3.78 19.79 15.07
C ASN A 178 2.52 20.19 14.30
N GLY A 179 1.53 19.30 14.16
CA GLY A 179 0.29 19.56 13.43
C GLY A 179 0.46 19.55 11.91
N GLU A 180 1.52 18.96 11.36
CA GLU A 180 1.73 18.88 9.90
C GLU A 180 0.68 18.00 9.22
N TYR A 181 0.18 16.99 9.95
CA TYR A 181 -0.93 16.14 9.54
C TYR A 181 -2.31 16.73 9.83
N ASP A 182 -2.39 17.89 10.51
CA ASP A 182 -3.64 18.61 10.80
C ASP A 182 -4.21 19.32 9.54
N PHE A 183 -3.46 19.33 8.44
CA PHE A 183 -3.82 20.06 7.21
C PHE A 183 -4.78 19.34 6.26
N ALA A 184 -5.10 18.05 6.45
CA ALA A 184 -6.06 17.34 5.60
C ALA A 184 -7.53 17.51 6.03
N GLN A 185 -7.81 18.24 7.11
CA GLN A 185 -9.14 18.38 7.72
C GLN A 185 -9.93 19.65 7.34
N ASN A 186 -9.53 20.38 6.29
CA ASN A 186 -10.49 21.27 5.60
C ASN A 186 -11.02 20.56 4.35
N PRO A 187 -12.21 19.93 4.42
CA PRO A 187 -12.88 19.34 3.26
C PRO A 187 -13.15 20.35 2.14
#